data_AF-A0A534C2V0-F1
#
_entry.id   AF-A0A534C2V0-F1
#
_cell.length_a   1.000
_cell.length_b   1.000
_cell.length_c   1.000
_cell.angle_alpha   90.00
_cell.angle_beta   90.00
_cell.angle_gamma   90.00
#
_symmetry.space_group_name_H-M   'P 1'
#
loop_
_entity.id
_entity.type
_entity.pdbx_description
1 polymer ?
#
loop_
_entity_poly.entity_id
_entity_poly.type
_entity_poly.pdbx_seq_one_letter_code
_entity_poly.pdbx_strand_id
1 'polypeptide(L)'
;MSSAARRASRAHAHRAGLGARGLEVELRRRVRGWSPTRRDLARWASVAAGRVARGRELGVCVVGAAESRRLNARFRGRDRPTNVLSFASGEAPHPDR
;
A
#
# COMPACT_ATOMS: atom_id res chain seq x y z
N MET A 1 33.33 -3.91 11.51
CA MET A 1 32.55 -2.66 11.64
C MET A 1 31.76 -2.43 10.35
N SER A 2 30.43 -2.34 10.50
CA SER A 2 29.39 -1.68 9.67
C SER A 2 29.45 -1.83 8.13
N SER A 3 28.62 -2.60 7.43
CA SER A 3 27.13 -2.59 7.32
C SER A 3 26.53 -1.29 6.79
N ALA A 4 26.55 -1.06 5.46
CA ALA A 4 25.64 -0.10 4.81
C ALA A 4 25.58 -0.18 3.26
N ALA A 5 25.39 -1.36 2.64
CA ALA A 5 25.21 -1.39 1.17
C ALA A 5 24.30 -2.53 0.64
N ARG A 6 23.43 -3.11 1.47
CA ARG A 6 22.51 -4.21 1.09
C ARG A 6 21.04 -3.82 1.11
N ARG A 7 20.71 -2.56 0.76
CA ARG A 7 19.34 -2.04 0.87
C ARG A 7 18.82 -1.38 -0.41
N ALA A 8 19.33 -1.82 -1.56
CA ALA A 8 18.74 -1.54 -2.87
C ALA A 8 18.45 -2.89 -3.55
N SER A 9 17.26 -3.03 -4.13
CA SER A 9 16.91 -4.08 -5.09
C SER A 9 16.58 -5.49 -4.57
N ARG A 10 15.63 -5.62 -3.63
CA ARG A 10 15.08 -6.95 -3.27
C ARG A 10 13.56 -7.02 -3.06
N ALA A 11 12.78 -6.12 -3.66
CA ALA A 11 11.31 -6.10 -3.51
C ALA A 11 10.55 -6.11 -4.85
N HIS A 12 11.13 -6.72 -5.90
CA HIS A 12 10.42 -6.98 -7.16
C HIS A 12 10.71 -8.39 -7.72
N ALA A 13 11.24 -9.28 -6.90
CA ALA A 13 11.54 -10.67 -7.25
C ALA A 13 10.68 -11.63 -6.42
N HIS A 14 9.36 -11.50 -6.51
CA HIS A 14 8.42 -12.59 -6.23
C HIS A 14 7.76 -13.02 -7.54
N ARG A 15 8.58 -13.48 -8.49
CA ARG A 15 8.09 -14.27 -9.62
C ARG A 15 7.89 -15.72 -9.18
N ALA A 16 6.77 -16.29 -9.62
CA ALA A 16 6.50 -17.72 -9.77
C ALA A 16 6.27 -18.54 -8.48
N GLY A 17 5.02 -18.51 -7.98
CA GLY A 17 4.50 -19.49 -7.02
C GLY A 17 2.98 -19.38 -6.79
N LEU A 18 2.23 -18.91 -7.79
CA LEU A 18 0.86 -18.40 -7.66
C LEU A 18 -0.22 -19.49 -7.82
N GLY A 19 -0.10 -20.58 -7.08
CA GLY A 19 -1.08 -21.66 -7.08
C GLY A 19 -1.43 -22.12 -5.68
N ALA A 20 -1.77 -21.20 -4.77
CA ALA A 20 -2.46 -21.45 -3.47
C ALA A 20 -2.38 -20.27 -2.49
N ARG A 21 -1.59 -19.23 -2.77
CA ARG A 21 -1.34 -18.17 -1.77
C ARG A 21 -2.54 -17.20 -1.69
N GLY A 22 -3.00 -16.97 -0.46
CA GLY A 22 -3.99 -15.93 -0.17
C GLY A 22 -3.47 -14.54 -0.52
N LEU A 23 -4.30 -13.51 -0.31
CA LEU A 23 -3.91 -12.12 -0.53
C LEU A 23 -2.70 -11.75 0.34
N GLU A 24 -1.62 -11.29 -0.28
CA GLU A 24 -0.48 -10.73 0.43
C GLU A 24 -0.72 -9.25 0.72
N VAL A 25 -0.52 -8.84 1.98
CA VAL A 25 -0.74 -7.46 2.40
C VAL A 25 0.54 -6.87 2.99
N GLU A 26 1.03 -5.79 2.38
CA GLU A 26 2.06 -4.94 2.98
C GLU A 26 1.38 -3.80 3.74
N LEU A 27 1.75 -3.58 5.00
CA LEU A 27 1.22 -2.49 5.81
C LEU A 27 2.34 -1.55 6.28
N ARG A 28 2.26 -0.28 5.86
CA ARG A 28 3.10 0.81 6.37
C ARG A 28 2.30 1.74 7.26
N ARG A 29 2.83 2.04 8.44
CA ARG A 29 2.22 2.98 9.39
C ARG A 29 3.05 4.25 9.46
N ARG A 30 2.43 5.40 9.19
CA ARG A 30 3.03 6.74 9.32
C ARG A 30 2.27 7.60 10.33
N VAL A 31 1.53 6.95 11.22
CA VAL A 31 0.78 7.55 12.33
C VAL A 31 1.24 6.94 13.63
N ARG A 32 1.09 7.70 14.72
CA ARG A 32 1.30 7.21 16.09
C ARG A 32 0.01 6.71 16.74
N GLY A 33 -1.15 6.96 16.12
CA GLY A 33 -2.45 6.51 16.60
C GLY A 33 -2.80 5.09 16.16
N TRP A 34 -4.07 4.73 16.36
CA TRP A 34 -4.59 3.41 15.99
C TRP A 34 -4.44 3.13 14.49
N SER A 35 -4.13 1.88 14.17
CA SER A 35 -4.10 1.32 12.82
C SER A 35 -4.50 -0.14 12.90
N PRO A 36 -5.26 -0.67 11.92
CA PRO A 36 -5.56 -2.10 11.86
C PRO A 36 -4.27 -2.94 11.76
N THR A 37 -4.38 -4.21 12.12
CA THR A 37 -3.28 -5.15 11.89
C THR A 37 -3.24 -5.59 10.42
N ARG A 38 -2.10 -6.13 9.99
CA ARG A 38 -1.98 -6.76 8.66
C ARG A 38 -3.00 -7.90 8.49
N ARG A 39 -3.28 -8.64 9.57
CA ARG A 39 -4.24 -9.75 9.57
C ARG A 39 -5.67 -9.25 9.36
N ASP A 40 -6.04 -8.16 10.01
CA ASP A 40 -7.37 -7.54 9.84
C ASP A 40 -7.57 -7.10 8.39
N LEU A 41 -6.58 -6.38 7.84
CA LEU A 41 -6.61 -5.92 6.45
C LEU A 41 -6.68 -7.09 5.46
N ALA A 42 -5.87 -8.13 5.66
CA ALA A 42 -5.89 -9.32 4.81
C ALA A 42 -7.25 -10.02 4.85
N ARG A 43 -7.87 -10.13 6.03
CA ARG A 43 -9.22 -10.70 6.19
C ARG A 43 -10.25 -9.86 5.45
N TRP A 44 -10.30 -8.55 5.69
CA TRP A 44 -11.28 -7.65 5.06
C TRP A 44 -11.14 -7.64 3.55
N ALA A 45 -9.92 -7.51 3.04
CA ALA A 45 -9.67 -7.46 1.60
C ALA A 45 -9.92 -8.80 0.92
N SER A 46 -9.65 -9.93 1.59
CA SER A 46 -10.01 -11.26 1.06
C SER A 46 -11.53 -11.45 0.93
N VAL A 47 -12.30 -10.90 1.87
CA VAL A 47 -13.78 -10.90 1.80
C VAL A 47 -14.26 -9.97 0.68
N ALA A 48 -13.73 -8.75 0.59
CA ALA A 48 -14.15 -7.76 -0.39
C ALA A 48 -13.81 -8.16 -1.84
N ALA A 49 -12.63 -8.72 -2.08
CA ALA A 49 -12.17 -9.09 -3.43
C ALA A 49 -12.49 -10.54 -3.81
N GLY A 50 -12.91 -11.39 -2.86
CA GLY A 50 -13.29 -12.78 -3.11
C GLY A 50 -12.18 -13.57 -3.82
N ARG A 51 -12.55 -14.33 -4.86
CA ARG A 51 -11.59 -15.18 -5.61
C ARG A 51 -10.51 -14.39 -6.33
N VAL A 52 -10.76 -13.11 -6.67
CA VAL A 52 -9.81 -12.24 -7.39
C VAL A 52 -8.61 -11.88 -6.51
N ALA A 53 -8.75 -11.99 -5.18
CA ALA A 53 -7.68 -11.70 -4.23
C ALA A 53 -6.54 -12.73 -4.24
N ARG A 54 -6.78 -13.96 -4.74
CA ARG A 54 -5.80 -15.06 -4.69
C ARG A 54 -4.58 -14.73 -5.54
N GLY A 55 -3.40 -14.86 -4.94
CA GLY A 55 -2.14 -14.57 -5.60
C GLY A 55 -1.92 -13.10 -5.96
N ARG A 56 -2.65 -12.17 -5.33
CA ARG A 56 -2.46 -10.72 -5.50
C ARG A 56 -1.76 -10.12 -4.28
N GLU A 57 -1.22 -8.93 -4.48
CA GLU A 57 -0.59 -8.11 -3.45
C GLU A 57 -1.40 -6.82 -3.25
N LEU A 58 -1.52 -6.39 -1.99
CA LEU A 58 -2.16 -5.13 -1.59
C LEU A 58 -1.23 -4.35 -0.66
N GLY A 59 -0.81 -3.16 -1.10
CA GLY A 59 -0.12 -2.19 -0.25
C GLY A 59 -1.10 -1.27 0.47
N VAL A 60 -1.00 -1.17 1.79
CA VAL A 60 -1.79 -0.24 2.60
C VAL A 60 -0.85 0.68 3.38
N CYS A 61 -1.05 1.99 3.26
CA CYS A 61 -0.36 2.98 4.07
C CYS A 61 -1.35 3.78 4.92
N VAL A 62 -1.21 3.69 6.25
CA VAL A 62 -2.04 4.46 7.18
C VAL A 62 -1.31 5.75 7.52
N VAL A 63 -1.95 6.88 7.23
CA VAL A 63 -1.38 8.22 7.34
C VAL A 63 -2.34 9.15 8.10
N GLY A 64 -1.80 10.26 8.63
CA GLY A 64 -2.62 11.31 9.25
C GLY A 64 -3.22 12.27 8.22
N ALA A 65 -4.15 13.12 8.66
CA ALA A 65 -4.87 14.05 7.79
C ALA A 65 -3.94 14.97 6.97
N ALA A 66 -2.87 15.48 7.57
CA ALA A 66 -1.91 16.35 6.87
C ALA A 66 -1.19 15.64 5.72
N GLU A 67 -0.79 14.37 5.90
CA GLU A 67 -0.17 13.57 4.85
C GLU A 67 -1.19 13.12 3.81
N SER A 68 -2.41 12.77 4.23
CA SER A 68 -3.53 12.48 3.31
C SER A 68 -3.80 13.67 2.37
N ARG A 69 -3.85 14.91 2.91
CA ARG A 69 -3.99 16.13 2.11
C ARG A 69 -2.86 16.29 1.09
N ARG A 70 -1.59 16.13 1.52
CA ARG A 70 -0.42 16.22 0.62
C ARG A 70 -0.47 15.18 -0.51
N LEU A 71 -0.82 13.93 -0.19
CA LEU A 71 -0.93 12.87 -1.19
C LEU A 71 -2.10 13.12 -2.14
N ASN A 72 -3.25 13.56 -1.64
CA ASN A 72 -4.42 13.87 -2.45
C ASN A 72 -4.16 15.06 -3.39
N ALA A 73 -3.43 16.08 -2.92
CA ALA A 73 -2.97 17.17 -3.78
C ALA A 73 -2.06 16.64 -4.89
N ARG A 74 -1.05 15.85 -4.53
CA ARG A 74 -0.04 15.33 -5.48
C ARG A 74 -0.59 14.38 -6.54
N PHE A 75 -1.51 13.49 -6.16
CA PHE A 75 -1.98 12.42 -7.06
C PHE A 75 -3.38 12.66 -7.61
N ARG A 76 -4.17 13.56 -7.03
CA ARG A 76 -5.55 13.85 -7.47
C ARG A 76 -5.78 15.34 -7.74
N GLY A 77 -4.78 16.20 -7.51
CA GLY A 77 -4.92 17.66 -7.65
C GLY A 77 -5.88 18.28 -6.62
N ARG A 78 -6.18 17.58 -5.51
CA ARG A 78 -7.19 18.00 -4.52
C ARG A 78 -6.53 18.32 -3.19
N ASP A 79 -6.44 19.61 -2.87
CA ASP A 79 -5.79 20.11 -1.65
C ASP A 79 -6.67 20.02 -0.39
N ARG A 80 -7.14 18.81 -0.10
CA ARG A 80 -7.92 18.48 1.11
C ARG A 80 -7.67 17.03 1.52
N PRO A 81 -7.74 16.69 2.83
CA PRO A 81 -7.67 15.30 3.23
C PRO A 81 -8.84 14.48 2.66
N THR A 82 -8.62 13.18 2.50
CA THR A 82 -9.65 12.19 2.18
C THR A 82 -9.54 11.01 3.12
N ASN A 83 -10.65 10.29 3.31
CA ASN A 83 -10.71 9.07 4.13
C ASN A 83 -9.84 7.97 3.54
N VAL A 84 -9.92 7.78 2.22
CA VAL A 84 -9.18 6.77 1.46
C VAL A 84 -8.67 7.38 0.16
N LEU A 85 -7.44 7.01 -0.20
CA LEU A 85 -6.82 7.31 -1.49
C LEU A 85 -6.28 6.00 -2.06
N SER A 86 -6.86 5.54 -3.16
CA SER A 86 -6.50 4.27 -3.81
C SER A 86 -5.64 4.52 -5.04
N PHE A 87 -4.71 3.61 -5.31
CA PHE A 87 -3.78 3.67 -6.44
C PHE A 87 -3.85 2.40 -7.27
N ALA A 88 -3.87 2.54 -8.60
CA ALA A 88 -3.64 1.40 -9.50
C ALA A 88 -2.15 1.04 -9.52
N SER A 89 -1.82 -0.21 -9.84
CA SER A 89 -0.42 -0.63 -10.00
C SER A 89 0.25 0.18 -11.11
N GLY A 90 1.35 0.86 -10.78
CA GLY A 90 2.10 1.69 -11.72
C GLY A 90 1.57 3.12 -11.89
N GLU A 91 0.58 3.54 -11.09
CA GLU A 91 0.07 4.91 -11.15
C GLU A 91 1.13 5.94 -10.72
N ALA A 92 1.34 6.94 -11.57
CA ALA A 92 2.26 8.05 -11.33
C ALA A 92 1.53 9.26 -10.71
N PRO A 93 2.26 10.17 -10.03
CA PRO A 93 1.73 11.49 -9.67
C PRO A 93 1.17 12.22 -10.89
N HIS A 94 0.22 13.13 -10.65
CA HIS A 94 -0.31 13.95 -11.73
C HIS A 94 0.81 14.86 -12.28
N PRO A 95 1.13 14.82 -13.59
CA PRO A 95 2.09 15.75 -14.17
C PRO A 95 1.48 17.16 -14.13
N ASP A 96 2.26 18.17 -13.75
CA ASP A 96 1.94 19.60 -13.81
C ASP A 96 1.18 20.25 -12.63
N ARG A 97 1.49 19.88 -11.38
CA ARG A 97 1.43 20.81 -10.22
C ARG A 97 2.55 20.57 -9.21
#